data_AF-A0A221UU13-F1
#
_entry.id   AF-A0A221UU13-F1
#
_cell.length_a   1.000
_cell.length_b   1.000
_cell.length_c   1.000
_cell.angle_alpha   90.00
_cell.angle_beta   90.00
_cell.angle_gamma   90.00
#
_symmetry.space_group_name_H-M   'P 1'
#
loop_
_entity.id
_entity.type
_entity.pdbx_description
1 polymer ?
#
loop_
_entity_poly.entity_id
_entity_poly.type
_entity_poly.pdbx_seq_one_letter_code
_entity_poly.pdbx_strand_id
1 'polypeptide(L)'
;MAYGTKIAEESYALSFDDIKVLKKEGKSVPAPKGFGQVEGGGTKPTNFENDKEILRGFILKFIDLPEGFNFATHPIFGEMDYTGWSELAIYHLEHHLKQFNL
;
A
#
# COMPACT_ATOMS: atom_id res chain seq x y z
N MET A 1 -5.17 2.24 6.15
CA MET A 1 -4.81 2.48 4.74
C MET A 1 -6.07 2.45 3.90
N ALA A 2 -6.54 1.35 3.29
CA ALA A 2 -7.82 1.39 2.55
C ALA A 2 -9.06 1.51 3.46
N TYR A 3 -9.12 0.69 4.52
CA TYR A 3 -10.23 0.65 5.49
C TYR A 3 -10.15 1.71 6.60
N GLY A 4 -9.16 2.60 6.58
CA GLY A 4 -8.93 3.56 7.67
C GLY A 4 -8.45 2.97 9.01
N THR A 5 -8.36 1.65 9.17
CA THR A 5 -7.92 0.97 10.42
C THR A 5 -6.46 1.23 10.82
N LYS A 6 -5.65 1.76 9.89
CA LYS A 6 -4.25 2.14 10.11
C LYS A 6 -4.02 3.50 9.48
N ILE A 7 -3.68 4.48 10.29
CA ILE A 7 -3.60 5.90 9.92
C ILE A 7 -2.13 6.31 9.97
N ALA A 8 -1.70 7.08 8.98
CA ALA A 8 -0.37 7.68 9.00
C ALA A 8 -0.35 8.83 10.01
N GLU A 9 0.74 8.97 10.76
CA GLU A 9 0.96 10.15 11.60
C GLU A 9 1.29 11.40 10.77
N GLU A 10 1.73 11.20 9.53
CA GLU A 10 2.04 12.26 8.59
C GLU A 10 1.51 11.89 7.19
N SER A 11 0.94 12.87 6.50
CA SER A 11 0.63 12.77 5.08
C SER A 11 1.62 13.65 4.34
N TYR A 12 2.22 13.10 3.28
CA TYR A 12 3.21 13.82 2.50
C TYR A 12 2.61 14.56 1.31
N ALA A 13 1.38 14.23 0.91
CA ALA A 13 0.66 14.79 -0.26
C ALA A 13 1.62 15.14 -1.42
N LEU A 14 2.51 14.20 -1.78
CA LEU A 14 3.58 14.46 -2.74
C LEU A 14 2.99 14.57 -4.13
N SER A 15 3.41 15.59 -4.86
CA SER A 15 3.08 15.69 -6.28
C SER A 15 3.87 14.65 -7.09
N PHE A 16 3.39 14.36 -8.30
CA PHE A 16 4.15 13.54 -9.25
C PHE A 16 5.53 14.12 -9.56
N ASP A 17 5.70 15.45 -9.53
CA ASP A 17 6.98 16.09 -9.78
C ASP A 17 7.96 15.88 -8.63
N ASP A 18 7.49 15.91 -7.38
CA ASP A 18 8.30 15.57 -6.21
C ASP A 18 8.80 14.11 -6.29
N ILE A 19 7.93 13.18 -6.70
CA ILE A 19 8.28 11.77 -6.88
C ILE A 19 9.35 11.60 -7.98
N LYS A 20 9.25 12.37 -9.08
CA LYS A 20 10.26 12.34 -10.16
C LYS A 20 11.62 12.85 -9.68
N VAL A 21 11.64 13.93 -8.87
CA VAL A 21 12.87 14.47 -8.30
C VAL A 21 13.54 13.44 -7.40
N LEU A 22 12.78 12.81 -6.48
CA LEU A 22 13.30 11.75 -5.61
C LEU A 22 13.89 10.60 -6.42
N LYS A 23 13.18 10.14 -7.46
CA LYS A 23 13.68 9.07 -8.35
C LYS A 23 14.98 9.46 -9.05
N LYS A 24 15.10 10.70 -9.54
CA LYS A 24 16.33 11.21 -10.18
C LYS A 24 17.51 11.22 -9.19
N GLU A 25 17.24 11.46 -7.91
CA GLU A 25 18.23 11.41 -6.84
C GLU A 25 18.54 9.99 -6.33
N GLY A 26 17.92 8.95 -6.92
CA GLY A 26 18.06 7.57 -6.47
C GLY A 26 17.37 7.28 -5.13
N LYS A 27 16.44 8.14 -4.70
CA LYS A 27 15.69 8.02 -3.46
C LYS A 27 14.28 7.49 -3.72
N SER A 28 13.74 6.74 -2.78
CA SER A 28 12.32 6.37 -2.74
C SER A 28 11.51 7.42 -1.98
N VAL A 29 10.18 7.34 -2.10
CA VAL A 29 9.27 8.06 -1.20
C VAL A 29 9.49 7.54 0.23
N PRO A 30 9.60 8.41 1.25
CA PRO A 30 9.73 7.97 2.63
C PRO A 30 8.49 7.19 3.07
N ALA A 31 8.70 6.15 3.88
CA ALA A 31 7.59 5.44 4.51
C ALA A 31 6.88 6.39 5.49
N PRO A 32 5.54 6.51 5.44
CA PRO A 32 4.80 7.31 6.42
C PRO A 32 5.00 6.81 7.85
N LYS A 33 5.29 7.74 8.78
CA LYS A 33 5.23 7.47 10.22
C LYS A 33 3.85 6.99 10.65
N GLY A 34 3.78 6.31 11.79
CA GLY A 34 2.57 5.65 12.29
C GLY A 34 2.33 4.25 11.72
N PHE A 35 3.09 3.83 10.70
CA PHE A 35 3.01 2.45 10.21
C PHE A 35 3.90 1.45 10.96
N GLY A 36 4.82 1.95 11.79
CA GLY A 36 5.74 1.12 12.58
C GLY A 36 6.69 0.27 11.74
N GLN A 37 6.82 0.54 10.44
CA GLN A 37 7.54 -0.34 9.51
C GLN A 37 9.05 -0.33 9.80
N VAL A 38 9.61 0.84 10.12
CA VAL A 38 11.04 1.01 10.51
C VAL A 38 11.30 0.45 11.91
N GLU A 39 10.33 0.56 12.82
CA GLU A 39 10.42 0.11 14.22
C GLU A 39 10.17 -1.40 14.38
N GLY A 40 9.88 -2.13 13.30
CA GLY A 40 9.55 -3.56 13.35
C GLY A 40 8.13 -3.88 13.83
N GLY A 41 7.26 -2.87 13.93
CA GLY A 41 5.81 -2.98 14.21
C GLY A 41 4.96 -3.37 12.99
N GLY A 42 5.59 -3.82 11.91
CA GLY A 42 4.90 -4.44 10.78
C GLY A 42 4.29 -5.80 11.17
N THR A 43 3.40 -6.32 10.32
CA THR A 43 2.92 -7.70 10.46
C THR A 43 4.11 -8.64 10.34
N LYS A 44 4.41 -9.39 11.41
CA LYS A 44 5.50 -10.36 11.39
C LYS A 44 5.14 -11.51 10.44
N PRO A 45 6.06 -11.93 9.55
CA PRO A 45 5.82 -13.09 8.69
C PRO A 45 5.65 -14.35 9.54
N THR A 46 4.88 -15.30 9.02
CA THR A 46 4.64 -16.58 9.69
C THR A 46 5.45 -17.68 9.01
N ASN A 47 4.82 -18.47 8.14
CA ASN A 47 5.46 -19.36 7.19
C ASN A 47 4.89 -19.07 5.79
N PHE A 48 5.62 -19.46 4.76
CA PHE A 48 5.29 -19.11 3.37
C PHE A 48 3.86 -19.50 2.95
N GLU A 49 3.41 -20.70 3.30
CA GLU A 49 2.07 -21.16 2.92
C GLU A 49 0.98 -20.41 3.68
N ASN A 50 1.18 -20.15 4.97
CA ASN A 50 0.22 -19.37 5.76
C ASN A 50 0.20 -17.89 5.32
N ASP A 51 1.35 -17.30 5.00
CA ASP A 51 1.44 -15.93 4.50
C ASP A 51 0.77 -15.78 3.13
N LYS A 52 0.85 -16.81 2.26
CA LYS A 52 0.08 -16.88 1.01
C LYS A 52 -1.43 -16.88 1.24
N GLU A 53 -1.91 -17.70 2.18
CA GLU A 53 -3.34 -17.72 2.50
C GLU A 53 -3.82 -16.42 3.16
N ILE A 54 -3.00 -15.79 4.00
CA ILE A 54 -3.27 -14.47 4.56
C ILE A 54 -3.40 -13.43 3.43
N LEU A 55 -2.44 -13.40 2.50
CA LEU A 55 -2.48 -12.50 1.34
C LEU A 55 -3.72 -12.73 0.49
N ARG A 56 -4.04 -13.99 0.17
CA ARG A 56 -5.25 -14.38 -0.55
C ARG A 56 -6.50 -13.89 0.18
N GLY A 57 -6.55 -14.04 1.49
CA GLY A 57 -7.64 -13.53 2.34
C GLY A 57 -7.80 -12.01 2.26
N PHE A 58 -6.70 -11.25 2.23
CA PHE A 58 -6.77 -9.79 2.05
C PHE A 58 -7.26 -9.40 0.64
N ILE A 59 -6.81 -10.08 -0.41
CA ILE A 59 -7.28 -9.84 -1.78
C ILE A 59 -8.79 -10.11 -1.86
N LEU A 60 -9.25 -11.27 -1.38
CA LEU A 60 -10.66 -11.63 -1.40
C LEU A 60 -11.54 -10.64 -0.63
N LYS A 61 -11.08 -10.18 0.55
CA LYS A 61 -11.78 -9.14 1.31
C LYS A 61 -11.85 -7.80 0.57
N PHE A 62 -10.80 -7.44 -0.16
CA PHE A 62 -10.75 -6.18 -0.90
C PHE A 62 -11.70 -6.19 -2.11
N ILE A 63 -11.74 -7.27 -2.88
CA ILE A 63 -12.61 -7.36 -4.07
C ILE A 63 -14.10 -7.50 -3.72
N ASP A 64 -14.42 -7.92 -2.49
CA ASP A 64 -15.80 -8.04 -1.99
C ASP A 64 -16.35 -6.71 -1.46
N LEU A 65 -15.57 -5.63 -1.53
CA LEU A 65 -16.03 -4.29 -1.13
C LEU A 65 -17.10 -3.78 -2.11
N PRO A 66 -18.16 -3.13 -1.60
CA PRO A 66 -19.24 -2.62 -2.44
C PRO A 66 -18.77 -1.46 -3.32
N GLU A 67 -19.43 -1.30 -4.46
CA GLU A 67 -19.31 -0.11 -5.28
C GLU A 67 -19.70 1.13 -4.45
N GLY A 68 -18.82 2.13 -4.39
CA GLY A 68 -18.99 3.30 -3.53
C GLY A 68 -18.50 3.16 -2.09
N PHE A 69 -17.73 2.12 -1.76
CA PHE A 69 -17.04 2.03 -0.47
C PHE A 69 -16.21 3.30 -0.19
N ASN A 70 -16.38 3.88 1.01
CA ASN A 70 -15.66 5.07 1.42
C ASN A 70 -14.26 4.70 1.91
N PHE A 71 -13.28 4.74 1.01
CA PHE A 71 -11.89 4.49 1.35
C PHE A 71 -11.32 5.64 2.19
N ALA A 72 -10.37 5.32 3.06
CA ALA A 72 -9.60 6.36 3.74
C ALA A 72 -8.56 6.98 2.79
N THR A 73 -8.18 8.22 3.05
CA THR A 73 -7.15 8.95 2.31
C THR A 73 -5.83 8.19 2.30
N HIS A 74 -5.24 8.00 1.12
CA HIS A 74 -3.91 7.43 1.02
C HIS A 74 -2.84 8.46 1.44
N PRO A 75 -1.87 8.11 2.30
CA PRO A 75 -0.94 9.09 2.89
C PRO A 75 -0.01 9.78 1.88
N ILE A 76 0.26 9.12 0.74
CA ILE A 76 1.06 9.67 -0.37
C ILE A 76 0.14 10.23 -1.47
N PHE A 77 -0.73 9.40 -2.05
CA PHE A 77 -1.57 9.73 -3.22
C PHE A 77 -2.86 10.52 -2.93
N GLY A 78 -3.24 10.71 -1.66
CA GLY A 78 -4.46 11.44 -1.31
C GLY A 78 -5.74 10.62 -1.48
N GLU A 79 -6.85 11.29 -1.77
CA GLU A 79 -8.15 10.65 -2.02
C GLU A 79 -8.11 9.82 -3.30
N MET A 80 -8.62 8.59 -3.23
CA MET A 80 -8.71 7.69 -4.37
C MET A 80 -10.03 6.93 -4.32
N ASP A 81 -10.63 6.71 -5.48
CA ASP A 81 -11.80 5.87 -5.63
C ASP A 81 -11.43 4.38 -5.66
N TYR A 82 -12.45 3.52 -5.83
CA TYR A 82 -12.25 2.07 -5.93
C TYR A 82 -11.26 1.69 -7.04
N THR A 83 -11.34 2.36 -8.20
CA THR A 83 -10.47 2.12 -9.35
C THR A 83 -9.03 2.46 -9.00
N GLY A 84 -8.76 3.65 -8.46
CA GLY A 84 -7.42 4.07 -8.07
C GLY A 84 -6.79 3.18 -7.00
N TRP A 85 -7.57 2.75 -6.00
CA TRP A 85 -7.11 1.77 -5.01
C TRP A 85 -6.80 0.40 -5.62
N SER A 86 -7.62 -0.05 -6.57
CA SER A 86 -7.43 -1.33 -7.27
C SER A 86 -6.18 -1.32 -8.14
N GLU A 87 -5.97 -0.26 -8.93
CA GLU A 87 -4.79 -0.10 -9.77
C GLU A 87 -3.50 -0.06 -8.93
N LEU A 88 -3.52 0.67 -7.81
CA LEU A 88 -2.39 0.70 -6.88
C LEU A 88 -2.09 -0.70 -6.31
N ALA A 89 -3.12 -1.43 -5.88
CA ALA A 89 -2.95 -2.78 -5.35
C ALA A 89 -2.37 -3.75 -6.39
N ILE A 90 -2.90 -3.73 -7.62
CA ILE A 90 -2.42 -4.57 -8.73
C ILE A 90 -0.97 -4.23 -9.06
N TYR A 91 -0.65 -2.95 -9.27
CA TYR A 91 0.70 -2.51 -9.59
C TYR A 91 1.71 -2.93 -8.52
N HIS A 92 1.35 -2.77 -7.25
CA HIS A 92 2.20 -3.13 -6.13
C HIS A 92 2.41 -4.65 -6.03
N LEU A 93 1.35 -5.45 -6.21
CA LEU A 93 1.46 -6.90 -6.23
C LEU A 93 2.32 -7.39 -7.39
N GLU A 94 2.09 -6.90 -8.61
CA GLU A 94 2.91 -7.26 -9.77
C GLU A 94 4.39 -6.93 -9.58
N HIS A 95 4.70 -5.77 -8.98
CA HIS A 95 6.07 -5.39 -8.67
C HIS A 95 6.75 -6.42 -7.77
N HIS A 96 6.10 -6.83 -6.67
CA HIS A 96 6.64 -7.81 -5.73
C HIS A 96 6.73 -9.20 -6.36
N LEU A 97 5.72 -9.64 -7.12
CA LEU A 97 5.76 -10.94 -7.81
C LEU A 97 6.96 -11.03 -8.76
N LYS A 98 7.24 -9.96 -9.52
CA LYS A 98 8.42 -9.87 -10.38
C LYS A 98 9.73 -9.92 -9.59
N GLN A 99 9.81 -9.31 -8.40
CA GLN A 99 10.99 -9.42 -7.52
C GLN A 99 11.27 -10.87 -7.08
N PHE A 100 10.22 -11.70 -7.00
CA PHE A 100 10.32 -13.13 -6.70
C PHE A 100 10.47 -14.02 -7.94
N ASN A 101 10.60 -13.44 -9.15
CA ASN A 101 10.59 -14.17 -10.42
C ASN A 101 9.34 -15.05 -10.62
N LEU A 102 8.18 -14.57 -10.16
CA LEU A 102 6.86 -15.18 -10.41
C LEU A 102 6.12 -14.46 -11.53
#